data_AF-A0A8S1ASW8-F1
#
_entry.id   AF-A0A8S1ASW8-F1
#
_cell.length_a   1.000
_cell.length_b   1.000
_cell.length_c   1.000
_cell.angle_alpha   90.00
_cell.angle_beta   90.00
_cell.angle_gamma   90.00
#
_symmetry.space_group_name_H-M   'P 1'
#
loop_
_entity.id
_entity.type
_entity.pdbx_description
1 polymer ?
#
loop_
_entity_poly.entity_id
_entity_poly.type
_entity_poly.pdbx_seq_one_letter_code
_entity_poly.pdbx_strand_id
1 'polypeptide(L)'
;MMMTKFGSRIYLQIKYFTMLSRMCPITRCSLTITQTLRTPVAHKIVPKNYSIRNYAREPRSRVAARPTPTMWERLMAPAGPNAFSLGKGALAGASAMGLLALCYYGTSSKPGTLAEAHLWPQYVKDRIRTTYAYIAGSLVITAGSAITVFRTPALLQLVARNGWMSILLTLGLMVGSGMVVRGMDYKPGFGAKQLAWIVHTGIMGAVIAPICFLGGPILTRAAWYTAGVVGGLSTIAICAPSGEFLNMRAPLAMGLGAVFAASLAGMFLPPTSALGAGLYSLSMYGGLIVFSGFLLYDTQAIVKRAEITPVYGPRPYDPIDSAVSVYLDIINIFMRIAMIMSGGGNKRK
;
A
#
# COMPACT_ATOMS: atom_id res chain seq x y z
N MET A 1 -23.65 -3.70 2.42
CA MET A 1 -23.11 -5.04 2.79
C MET A 1 -21.86 -5.46 2.00
N MET A 2 -21.76 -5.18 0.70
CA MET A 2 -20.54 -5.50 -0.09
C MET A 2 -19.36 -4.54 0.16
N MET A 3 -19.67 -3.26 0.42
CA MET A 3 -18.69 -2.21 0.75
C MET A 3 -18.08 -2.38 2.15
N THR A 4 -18.83 -2.95 3.09
CA THR A 4 -18.33 -3.30 4.43
C THR A 4 -17.35 -4.46 4.40
N LYS A 5 -17.58 -5.50 3.57
CA LYS A 5 -16.58 -6.56 3.30
C LYS A 5 -15.31 -6.01 2.64
N PHE A 6 -15.43 -4.92 1.88
CA PHE A 6 -14.30 -4.23 1.25
C PHE A 6 -13.42 -3.50 2.27
N GLY A 7 -14.03 -2.73 3.18
CA GLY A 7 -13.31 -2.07 4.28
C GLY A 7 -12.48 -3.06 5.09
N SER A 8 -13.05 -4.18 5.51
CA SER A 8 -12.35 -5.24 6.26
C SER A 8 -11.08 -5.75 5.56
N ARG A 9 -11.14 -5.89 4.23
CA ARG A 9 -9.99 -6.34 3.40
C ARG A 9 -8.89 -5.30 3.35
N ILE A 10 -9.27 -4.03 3.31
CA ILE A 10 -8.34 -2.89 3.31
C ILE A 10 -7.61 -2.75 4.65
N TYR A 11 -8.30 -2.91 5.78
CA TYR A 11 -7.67 -2.82 7.10
C TYR A 11 -6.63 -3.93 7.35
N LEU A 12 -6.90 -5.14 6.85
CA LEU A 12 -5.98 -6.27 6.97
C LEU A 12 -4.72 -6.07 6.12
N GLN A 13 -4.89 -5.50 4.92
CA GLN A 13 -3.79 -5.04 4.07
C GLN A 13 -2.89 -4.07 4.81
N ILE A 14 -3.45 -2.97 5.32
CA ILE A 14 -2.73 -1.90 6.02
C ILE A 14 -1.88 -2.47 7.17
N LYS A 15 -2.45 -3.40 7.94
CA LYS A 15 -1.73 -4.02 9.05
C LYS A 15 -0.62 -4.96 8.61
N TYR A 16 -0.90 -5.83 7.65
CA TYR A 16 0.10 -6.74 7.10
C TYR A 16 1.27 -5.97 6.50
N PHE A 17 0.98 -4.86 5.82
CA PHE A 17 1.96 -3.96 5.27
C PHE A 17 2.80 -3.25 6.34
N THR A 18 2.15 -2.79 7.41
CA THR A 18 2.84 -2.23 8.57
C THR A 18 3.71 -3.29 9.23
N MET A 19 3.33 -4.57 9.23
CA MET A 19 4.17 -5.69 9.69
C MET A 19 5.35 -5.97 8.76
N LEU A 20 5.17 -5.94 7.44
CA LEU A 20 6.26 -6.10 6.48
C LEU A 20 7.31 -5.00 6.57
N SER A 21 6.89 -3.74 6.79
CA SER A 21 7.83 -2.63 7.06
C SER A 21 8.74 -2.90 8.28
N ARG A 22 8.29 -3.75 9.21
CA ARG A 22 9.05 -4.20 10.39
C ARG A 22 9.93 -5.42 10.11
N MET A 23 9.61 -6.21 9.08
CA MET A 23 10.33 -7.43 8.70
C MET A 23 11.42 -7.20 7.65
N CYS A 24 11.53 -6.01 7.06
CA CYS A 24 12.80 -5.58 6.47
C CYS A 24 13.82 -5.56 7.62
N PRO A 25 14.85 -6.42 7.62
CA PRO A 25 15.90 -6.29 8.60
C PRO A 25 16.54 -4.93 8.34
N ILE A 26 16.37 -4.00 9.27
CA ILE A 26 17.46 -3.11 9.61
C ILE A 26 18.55 -4.09 10.01
N THR A 27 19.44 -4.40 9.06
CA THR A 27 20.69 -5.06 9.34
C THR A 27 21.31 -4.19 10.42
N ARG A 28 21.23 -4.62 11.69
CA ARG A 28 22.20 -4.23 12.68
C ARG A 28 23.51 -4.78 12.12
N CYS A 29 24.16 -4.00 11.26
CA CYS A 29 25.59 -4.14 11.05
C CYS A 29 26.20 -3.86 12.42
N SER A 30 26.34 -4.90 13.23
CA SER A 30 27.37 -4.93 14.24
C SER A 30 28.67 -4.82 13.45
N LEU A 31 29.19 -3.60 13.34
CA LEU A 31 30.54 -3.35 12.86
C LEU A 31 31.50 -3.98 13.88
N THR A 32 31.69 -5.29 13.79
CA THR A 32 32.86 -5.93 14.37
C THR A 32 34.02 -5.54 13.46
N ILE A 33 34.74 -4.49 13.85
CA ILE A 33 36.02 -4.12 13.27
C ILE A 33 36.99 -5.23 13.66
N THR A 34 37.09 -6.27 12.84
CA THR A 34 38.22 -7.20 12.91
C THR A 34 39.35 -6.56 12.11
N GLN A 35 40.28 -5.90 12.80
CA GLN A 35 41.55 -5.49 12.21
C GLN A 35 42.28 -6.74 11.70
N THR A 36 42.29 -6.94 10.39
CA THR A 36 43.12 -7.96 9.75
C THR A 36 44.54 -7.43 9.65
N LEU A 37 45.35 -7.72 10.68
CA LEU A 37 46.81 -7.62 10.59
C LEU A 37 47.28 -8.55 9.46
N ARG A 38 47.79 -7.96 8.36
CA ARG A 38 48.51 -8.68 7.31
C ARG A 38 49.78 -9.29 7.91
N THR A 39 49.82 -10.61 8.05
CA THR A 39 51.09 -11.33 8.20
C THR A 39 51.65 -11.65 6.81
N PRO A 40 52.96 -11.46 6.55
CA PRO A 40 53.56 -11.81 5.27
C PRO A 40 53.55 -13.33 5.06
N VAL A 41 53.15 -13.76 3.86
CA VAL A 41 53.14 -15.16 3.42
C VAL A 41 54.58 -15.57 3.09
N ALA A 42 55.07 -16.65 3.72
CA ALA A 42 56.37 -17.24 3.39
C ALA A 42 56.30 -17.95 2.03
N HIS A 43 57.15 -17.56 1.08
CA HIS A 43 57.32 -18.28 -0.18
C HIS A 43 58.06 -19.61 0.07
N LYS A 44 57.38 -20.74 -0.15
CA LYS A 44 58.03 -22.06 -0.24
C LYS A 44 58.75 -22.18 -1.59
N ILE A 45 60.07 -22.32 -1.53
CA ILE A 45 60.93 -22.65 -2.68
C ILE A 45 60.74 -24.14 -2.98
N VAL A 46 60.29 -24.46 -4.19
CA VAL A 46 60.19 -25.86 -4.68
C VAL A 46 61.36 -26.12 -5.63
N PRO A 47 62.21 -27.13 -5.39
CA PRO A 47 63.33 -27.44 -6.28
C PRO A 47 62.84 -28.06 -7.60
N LYS A 48 63.57 -27.75 -8.67
CA LYS A 48 63.10 -27.79 -10.07
C LYS A 48 62.97 -29.18 -10.72
N ASN A 49 63.27 -30.29 -10.04
CA ASN A 49 63.29 -31.63 -10.67
C ASN A 49 62.68 -32.72 -9.77
N TYR A 50 61.36 -32.76 -9.65
CA TYR A 50 60.66 -33.94 -9.15
C TYR A 50 59.48 -34.27 -10.07
N SER A 51 59.64 -35.33 -10.88
CA SER A 51 58.57 -35.83 -11.74
C SER A 51 57.61 -36.68 -10.91
N ILE A 52 56.46 -36.10 -10.52
CA ILE A 52 55.36 -36.86 -9.93
C ILE A 52 54.63 -37.58 -11.06
N ARG A 53 54.72 -38.91 -11.08
CA ARG A 53 53.93 -39.76 -11.97
C ARG A 53 52.50 -39.80 -11.44
N ASN A 54 51.64 -38.91 -11.95
CA ASN A 54 50.23 -38.90 -11.61
C ASN A 54 49.54 -40.11 -12.24
N TYR A 55 49.21 -41.12 -11.44
CA TYR A 55 48.20 -42.11 -11.79
C TYR A 55 46.82 -41.43 -11.76
N ALA A 56 46.49 -40.65 -12.80
CA ALA A 56 45.15 -40.14 -12.99
C ALA A 56 44.25 -41.30 -13.44
N ARG A 57 43.54 -41.92 -12.49
CA ARG A 57 42.35 -42.69 -12.83
C ARG A 57 41.30 -41.67 -13.24
N GLU A 58 41.00 -41.55 -14.53
CA GLU A 58 39.91 -40.71 -15.04
C GLU A 58 38.65 -40.94 -14.19
N PRO A 59 38.17 -39.97 -13.40
CA PRO A 59 36.82 -40.04 -12.91
C PRO A 59 35.95 -39.77 -14.12
N ARG A 60 35.36 -40.82 -14.71
CA ARG A 60 34.23 -40.69 -15.63
C ARG A 60 33.28 -39.69 -15.01
N SER A 61 33.22 -38.50 -15.59
CA SER A 61 32.26 -37.47 -15.20
C SER A 61 30.89 -38.02 -15.56
N ARG A 62 30.26 -38.72 -14.61
CA ARG A 62 28.81 -38.84 -14.59
C ARG A 62 28.34 -37.40 -14.45
N VAL A 63 28.01 -36.77 -15.58
CA VAL A 63 27.16 -35.58 -15.60
C VAL A 63 25.87 -36.07 -14.96
N ALA A 64 25.78 -35.91 -13.65
CA ALA A 64 24.54 -36.09 -12.93
C ALA A 64 23.60 -35.07 -13.57
N ALA A 65 22.66 -35.55 -14.39
CA ALA A 65 21.57 -34.74 -14.87
C ALA A 65 20.93 -34.15 -13.62
N ARG A 66 21.19 -32.86 -13.36
CA ARG A 66 20.58 -32.16 -12.23
C ARG A 66 19.08 -32.32 -12.45
N PRO A 67 18.34 -32.96 -11.52
CA PRO A 67 16.90 -33.10 -11.69
C PRO A 67 16.36 -31.70 -11.96
N THR A 68 15.56 -31.56 -13.02
CA THR A 68 14.92 -30.29 -13.32
C THR A 68 14.20 -29.85 -12.06
N PRO A 69 14.54 -28.68 -11.50
CA PRO A 69 13.99 -28.29 -10.20
C PRO A 69 12.48 -28.25 -10.32
N THR A 70 11.83 -28.92 -9.38
CA THR A 70 10.37 -29.01 -9.29
C THR A 70 9.76 -27.61 -9.27
N MET A 71 8.49 -27.48 -9.70
CA MET A 71 7.81 -26.17 -9.69
C MET A 71 7.86 -25.54 -8.28
N TRP A 72 7.77 -26.36 -7.24
CA TRP A 72 7.92 -25.91 -5.85
C TRP A 72 9.34 -25.45 -5.51
N GLU A 73 10.39 -26.16 -5.93
CA GLU A 73 11.78 -25.69 -5.75
C GLU A 73 12.05 -24.38 -6.50
N ARG A 74 11.47 -24.18 -7.70
CA ARG A 74 11.61 -22.91 -8.44
C ARG A 74 10.90 -21.75 -7.75
N LEU A 75 9.78 -22.01 -7.10
CA LEU A 75 9.01 -20.98 -6.36
C LEU A 75 9.65 -20.64 -5.01
N MET A 76 10.28 -21.62 -4.35
CA MET A 76 11.02 -21.43 -3.09
C MET A 76 12.48 -21.00 -3.30
N ALA A 77 12.98 -21.02 -4.53
CA ALA A 77 14.29 -20.50 -4.89
C ALA A 77 14.46 -19.04 -4.42
N PRO A 78 15.71 -18.58 -4.16
CA PRO A 78 15.97 -17.22 -3.74
C PRO A 78 15.39 -16.20 -4.73
N ALA A 79 14.83 -15.11 -4.19
CA ALA A 79 14.14 -14.10 -4.97
C ALA A 79 14.99 -13.51 -6.10
N GLY A 80 14.59 -13.78 -7.35
CA GLY A 80 15.17 -13.15 -8.53
C GLY A 80 14.74 -11.68 -8.68
N PRO A 81 15.54 -10.83 -9.37
CA PRO A 81 15.20 -9.42 -9.61
C PRO A 81 13.93 -9.22 -10.45
N ASN A 82 13.47 -10.27 -11.13
CA ASN A 82 12.37 -10.24 -12.10
C ASN A 82 11.00 -9.89 -11.49
N ALA A 83 10.73 -10.30 -10.25
CA ALA A 83 9.45 -10.01 -9.60
C ALA A 83 9.26 -8.51 -9.34
N PHE A 84 10.33 -7.82 -8.93
CA PHE A 84 10.32 -6.39 -8.66
C PHE A 84 10.36 -5.55 -9.93
N SER A 85 11.09 -5.98 -10.96
CA SER A 85 11.11 -5.28 -12.25
C SER A 85 9.75 -5.36 -12.93
N LEU A 86 9.06 -6.51 -12.87
CA LEU A 86 7.71 -6.67 -13.38
C LEU A 86 6.72 -5.72 -12.70
N GLY A 87 6.76 -5.63 -11.37
CA GLY A 87 5.90 -4.71 -10.60
C GLY A 87 6.15 -3.24 -10.95
N LYS A 88 7.42 -2.85 -11.09
CA LYS A 88 7.79 -1.49 -11.54
C LYS A 88 7.32 -1.19 -12.96
N GLY A 89 7.48 -2.16 -13.87
CA GLY A 89 7.01 -2.04 -15.25
C GLY A 89 5.49 -1.90 -15.34
N ALA A 90 4.74 -2.70 -14.57
CA ALA A 90 3.29 -2.60 -14.47
C ALA A 90 2.86 -1.22 -13.93
N LEU A 91 3.53 -0.72 -12.88
CA LEU A 91 3.25 0.61 -12.34
C LEU A 91 3.56 1.72 -13.37
N ALA A 92 4.68 1.62 -14.08
CA ALA A 92 5.04 2.57 -15.14
C ALA A 92 3.98 2.57 -16.26
N GLY A 93 3.53 1.40 -16.71
CA GLY A 93 2.45 1.27 -17.68
C GLY A 93 1.14 1.89 -17.18
N ALA A 94 0.76 1.62 -15.93
CA ALA A 94 -0.43 2.22 -15.32
C ALA A 94 -0.33 3.76 -15.23
N SER A 95 0.84 4.30 -14.90
CA SER A 95 1.06 5.75 -14.87
C SER A 95 0.98 6.38 -16.27
N ALA A 96 1.51 5.71 -17.30
CA ALA A 96 1.38 6.16 -18.68
C ALA A 96 -0.08 6.16 -19.13
N MET A 97 -0.85 5.10 -18.81
CA MET A 97 -2.30 5.07 -19.08
C MET A 97 -3.04 6.18 -18.33
N GLY A 98 -2.68 6.48 -17.09
CA GLY A 98 -3.26 7.60 -16.34
C GLY A 98 -3.02 8.96 -17.00
N LEU A 99 -1.80 9.21 -17.49
CA LEU A 99 -1.46 10.43 -18.23
C LEU A 99 -2.18 10.51 -19.57
N LEU A 100 -2.28 9.39 -20.29
CA LEU A 100 -3.05 9.31 -21.53
C LEU A 100 -4.54 9.58 -21.29
N ALA A 101 -5.12 9.01 -20.22
CA ALA A 101 -6.49 9.28 -19.82
C ALA A 101 -6.69 10.76 -19.48
N LEU A 102 -5.76 11.37 -18.73
CA LEU A 102 -5.81 12.80 -18.42
C LEU A 102 -5.80 13.67 -19.68
N CYS A 103 -4.90 13.36 -20.62
CA CYS A 103 -4.82 14.08 -21.90
C CYS A 103 -6.12 13.89 -22.70
N TYR A 104 -6.60 12.65 -22.84
CA TYR A 104 -7.79 12.31 -23.60
C TYR A 104 -9.06 12.97 -23.03
N TYR A 105 -9.32 12.81 -21.73
CA TYR A 105 -10.49 13.41 -21.09
C TYR A 105 -10.35 14.93 -20.91
N GLY A 106 -9.13 15.46 -20.82
CA GLY A 106 -8.89 16.89 -20.78
C GLY A 106 -9.18 17.60 -22.11
N THR A 107 -8.95 16.93 -23.25
CA THR A 107 -9.25 17.46 -24.59
C THR A 107 -10.61 17.07 -25.13
N SER A 108 -11.32 16.14 -24.48
CA SER A 108 -12.57 15.59 -25.02
C SER A 108 -13.70 16.62 -25.02
N SER A 109 -14.41 16.72 -26.14
CA SER A 109 -15.56 17.63 -26.31
C SER A 109 -16.84 17.15 -25.60
N LYS A 110 -16.83 15.95 -25.00
CA LYS A 110 -17.95 15.48 -24.17
C LYS A 110 -17.90 16.24 -22.84
N PRO A 111 -19.03 16.78 -22.34
CA PRO A 111 -19.05 17.45 -21.05
C PRO A 111 -18.63 16.45 -19.96
N GLY A 112 -17.45 16.65 -19.40
CA GLY A 112 -17.02 15.97 -18.18
C GLY A 112 -17.77 16.51 -16.97
N THR A 113 -17.71 15.81 -15.83
CA THR A 113 -18.39 16.28 -14.61
C THR A 113 -17.89 17.67 -14.16
N LEU A 114 -16.67 18.07 -14.54
CA LEU A 114 -16.16 19.43 -14.32
C LEU A 114 -16.90 20.50 -15.12
N ALA A 115 -17.24 20.21 -16.38
CA ALA A 115 -17.93 21.16 -17.26
C ALA A 115 -19.37 21.39 -16.78
N GLU A 116 -19.99 20.33 -16.26
CA GLU A 116 -21.33 20.39 -15.66
C GLU A 116 -21.33 20.95 -14.23
N ALA A 117 -20.17 21.05 -13.58
CA ALA A 117 -20.05 21.52 -12.20
C ALA A 117 -20.58 22.95 -11.99
N HIS A 118 -20.56 23.79 -13.02
CA HIS A 118 -21.16 25.13 -12.95
C HIS A 118 -22.68 25.06 -12.77
N LEU A 119 -23.33 24.09 -13.43
CA LEU A 119 -24.78 23.86 -13.41
C LEU A 119 -25.27 23.19 -12.12
N TRP A 120 -24.37 22.69 -11.27
CA TRP A 120 -24.76 22.03 -10.03
C TRP A 120 -25.44 22.99 -9.05
N PRO A 121 -26.58 22.57 -8.46
CA PRO A 121 -27.20 23.28 -7.35
C PRO A 121 -26.23 23.44 -6.17
N GLN A 122 -26.39 24.53 -5.40
CA GLN A 122 -25.51 24.84 -4.26
C GLN A 122 -25.41 23.71 -3.25
N TYR A 123 -26.51 22.99 -2.98
CA TYR A 123 -26.51 21.87 -2.04
C TYR A 123 -25.57 20.72 -2.46
N VAL A 124 -25.38 20.48 -3.77
CA VAL A 124 -24.46 19.44 -4.27
C VAL A 124 -23.02 19.86 -4.01
N LYS A 125 -22.70 21.13 -4.28
CA LYS A 125 -21.38 21.73 -4.03
C LYS A 125 -21.03 21.66 -2.54
N ASP A 126 -21.98 21.98 -1.66
CA ASP A 126 -21.79 21.91 -0.21
C ASP A 126 -21.57 20.47 0.29
N ARG A 127 -22.30 19.49 -0.26
CA ARG A 127 -22.11 18.06 0.05
C ARG A 127 -20.73 17.57 -0.36
N ILE A 128 -20.25 17.95 -1.54
CA ILE A 128 -18.91 17.58 -2.00
C ILE A 128 -17.84 18.26 -1.13
N ARG A 129 -18.00 19.57 -0.86
CA ARG A 129 -17.08 20.34 -0.02
C ARG A 129 -16.97 19.77 1.39
N THR A 130 -18.09 19.41 2.01
CA THR A 130 -18.12 18.81 3.35
C THR A 130 -17.46 17.44 3.36
N THR A 131 -17.69 16.59 2.35
CA THR A 131 -16.98 15.31 2.21
C THR A 131 -15.47 15.49 2.13
N TYR A 132 -14.97 16.42 1.30
CA TYR A 132 -13.54 16.72 1.23
C TYR A 132 -12.98 17.33 2.52
N ALA A 133 -13.77 18.11 3.26
CA ALA A 133 -13.38 18.60 4.58
C ALA A 133 -13.19 17.45 5.58
N TYR A 134 -14.07 16.43 5.57
CA TYR A 134 -13.88 15.22 6.37
C TYR A 134 -12.69 14.38 5.89
N ILE A 135 -12.39 14.34 4.59
CA ILE A 135 -11.17 13.68 4.08
C ILE A 135 -9.91 14.40 4.59
N ALA A 136 -9.87 15.73 4.51
CA ALA A 136 -8.73 16.49 5.03
C ALA A 136 -8.60 16.34 6.55
N GLY A 137 -9.73 16.42 7.27
CA GLY A 137 -9.77 16.23 8.72
C GLY A 137 -9.28 14.84 9.14
N SER A 138 -9.62 13.79 8.40
CA SER A 138 -9.19 12.43 8.73
C SER A 138 -7.68 12.26 8.57
N LEU A 139 -7.08 12.88 7.54
CA LEU A 139 -5.63 12.88 7.35
C LEU A 139 -4.91 13.61 8.51
N VAL A 140 -5.42 14.77 8.94
CA VAL A 140 -4.85 15.52 10.06
C VAL A 140 -4.95 14.72 11.37
N ILE A 141 -6.11 14.15 11.67
CA ILE A 141 -6.31 13.33 12.88
C ILE A 141 -5.41 12.09 12.84
N THR A 142 -5.28 11.45 11.68
CA THR A 142 -4.41 10.28 11.49
C THR A 142 -2.95 10.63 11.72
N ALA A 143 -2.46 11.74 11.14
CA ALA A 143 -1.10 12.21 11.32
C ALA A 143 -0.82 12.58 12.78
N GLY A 144 -1.73 13.31 13.42
CA GLY A 144 -1.65 13.65 14.84
C GLY A 144 -1.60 12.40 15.72
N SER A 145 -2.50 11.44 15.49
CA SER A 145 -2.53 10.17 16.21
C SER A 145 -1.28 9.32 15.99
N ALA A 146 -0.76 9.25 14.77
CA ALA A 146 0.48 8.54 14.48
C ALA A 146 1.66 9.15 15.25
N ILE A 147 1.76 10.47 15.33
CA ILE A 147 2.81 11.18 16.08
C ILE A 147 2.66 10.94 17.58
N THR A 148 1.45 11.00 18.14
CA THR A 148 1.24 10.79 19.58
C THR A 148 1.57 9.35 19.99
N VAL A 149 1.18 8.36 19.19
CA VAL A 149 1.51 6.95 19.43
C VAL A 149 2.99 6.70 19.25
N PHE A 150 3.63 7.29 18.22
CA PHE A 150 5.07 7.14 18.00
C PHE A 150 5.91 7.73 19.15
N ARG A 151 5.45 8.81 19.78
CA ARG A 151 6.11 9.41 20.96
C ARG A 151 5.84 8.66 22.26
N THR A 152 4.82 7.81 22.30
CA THR A 152 4.40 7.11 23.53
C THR A 152 4.89 5.66 23.51
N PRO A 153 5.95 5.30 24.24
CA PRO A 153 6.59 3.98 24.11
C PRO A 153 5.66 2.82 24.46
N ALA A 154 4.74 2.99 25.42
CA ALA A 154 3.77 1.95 25.77
C ALA A 154 2.78 1.64 24.62
N LEU A 155 2.24 2.69 23.98
CA LEU A 155 1.32 2.53 22.85
C LEU A 155 2.07 2.02 21.60
N LEU A 156 3.28 2.54 21.37
CA LEU A 156 4.13 2.09 20.30
C LEU A 156 4.47 0.61 20.45
N GLN A 157 4.86 0.15 21.64
CA GLN A 157 5.13 -1.27 21.89
C GLN A 157 3.88 -2.14 21.68
N LEU A 158 2.70 -1.69 22.11
CA LEU A 158 1.44 -2.41 21.91
C LEU A 158 1.14 -2.62 20.42
N VAL A 159 1.29 -1.58 19.62
CA VAL A 159 1.04 -1.64 18.16
C VAL A 159 2.19 -2.33 17.42
N ALA A 160 3.43 -2.15 17.87
CA ALA A 160 4.64 -2.70 17.26
C ALA A 160 4.87 -4.18 17.58
N ARG A 161 4.27 -4.71 18.67
CA ARG A 161 4.40 -6.12 19.07
C ARG A 161 3.93 -7.03 17.94
N ASN A 162 4.74 -8.03 17.60
CA ASN A 162 4.54 -8.90 16.44
C ASN A 162 3.87 -10.25 16.81
N GLY A 163 2.82 -10.23 17.64
CA GLY A 163 2.12 -11.43 18.09
C GLY A 163 0.78 -11.64 17.40
N TRP A 164 0.33 -12.89 17.26
CA TRP A 164 -1.02 -13.19 16.73
C TRP A 164 -2.13 -12.45 17.49
N MET A 165 -2.00 -12.30 18.81
CA MET A 165 -2.94 -11.53 19.62
C MET A 165 -2.93 -10.04 19.28
N SER A 166 -1.77 -9.43 19.07
CA SER A 166 -1.72 -8.02 18.66
C SER A 166 -2.26 -7.87 17.24
N ILE A 167 -2.03 -8.83 16.33
CA ILE A 167 -2.61 -8.89 14.97
C ILE A 167 -4.14 -8.88 15.03
N LEU A 168 -4.74 -9.80 15.77
CA LEU A 168 -6.18 -9.87 15.87
C LEU A 168 -6.76 -8.64 16.58
N LEU A 169 -6.09 -8.14 17.62
CA LEU A 169 -6.56 -6.97 18.37
C LEU A 169 -6.65 -5.72 17.49
N THR A 170 -5.55 -5.26 16.86
CA THR A 170 -5.65 -4.02 16.08
C THR A 170 -6.42 -4.21 14.76
N LEU A 171 -6.54 -5.44 14.27
CA LEU A 171 -7.46 -5.73 13.16
C LEU A 171 -8.92 -5.56 13.61
N GLY A 172 -9.28 -6.19 14.72
CA GLY A 172 -10.59 -6.08 15.34
C GLY A 172 -10.95 -4.64 15.67
N LEU A 173 -9.99 -3.85 16.17
CA LEU A 173 -10.18 -2.42 16.43
C LEU A 173 -10.44 -1.63 15.14
N MET A 174 -9.67 -1.82 14.08
CA MET A 174 -9.87 -1.10 12.82
C MET A 174 -11.18 -1.47 12.13
N VAL A 175 -11.47 -2.77 12.03
CA VAL A 175 -12.70 -3.27 11.40
C VAL A 175 -13.92 -2.92 12.25
N GLY A 176 -13.85 -3.14 13.56
CA GLY A 176 -14.91 -2.84 14.50
C GLY A 176 -15.24 -1.35 14.55
N SER A 177 -14.24 -0.48 14.71
CA SER A 177 -14.48 0.97 14.68
C SER A 177 -15.01 1.43 13.31
N GLY A 178 -14.54 0.85 12.21
CA GLY A 178 -15.06 1.14 10.87
C GLY A 178 -16.50 0.67 10.64
N MET A 179 -16.94 -0.41 11.31
CA MET A 179 -18.33 -0.86 11.31
C MET A 179 -19.21 0.08 12.15
N VAL A 180 -18.73 0.54 13.30
CA VAL A 180 -19.45 1.49 14.17
C VAL A 180 -19.72 2.81 13.44
N VAL A 181 -18.71 3.39 12.78
CA VAL A 181 -18.88 4.65 12.02
C VAL A 181 -19.92 4.52 10.91
N ARG A 182 -19.94 3.38 10.22
CA ARG A 182 -20.87 3.11 9.11
C ARG A 182 -22.26 2.66 9.55
N GLY A 183 -22.37 2.09 10.74
CA GLY A 183 -23.64 1.62 11.30
C GLY A 183 -24.49 2.74 11.89
N MET A 184 -23.89 3.91 12.16
CA MET A 184 -24.62 5.05 12.71
C MET A 184 -25.18 5.96 11.62
N ASP A 185 -26.41 6.44 11.82
CA ASP A 185 -27.03 7.41 10.94
C ASP A 185 -26.36 8.78 11.02
N TYR A 186 -26.23 9.44 9.87
CA TYR A 186 -25.69 10.79 9.81
C TYR A 186 -26.73 11.81 10.24
N LYS A 187 -26.36 12.65 11.21
CA LYS A 187 -27.12 13.84 11.61
C LYS A 187 -26.26 15.08 11.39
N PRO A 188 -26.82 16.17 10.84
CA PRO A 188 -26.12 17.43 10.72
C PRO A 188 -25.75 17.99 12.10
N GLY A 189 -24.55 18.58 12.23
CA GLY A 189 -23.99 19.05 13.51
C GLY A 189 -22.97 18.10 14.13
N PHE A 190 -22.39 18.47 15.27
CA PHE A 190 -21.45 17.61 16.00
C PHE A 190 -22.23 16.57 16.80
N GLY A 191 -22.10 15.29 16.45
CA GLY A 191 -22.83 14.21 17.09
C GLY A 191 -22.01 12.93 17.24
N ALA A 192 -22.69 11.84 17.59
CA ALA A 192 -22.09 10.54 17.84
C ALA A 192 -21.27 10.03 16.63
N LYS A 193 -21.72 10.33 15.40
CA LYS A 193 -21.04 9.90 14.18
C LYS A 193 -19.68 10.58 13.98
N GLN A 194 -19.59 11.87 14.25
CA GLN A 194 -18.34 12.63 14.18
C GLN A 194 -17.36 12.14 15.24
N LEU A 195 -17.83 11.86 16.45
CA LEU A 195 -16.99 11.27 17.51
C LEU A 195 -16.47 9.89 17.10
N ALA A 196 -17.31 8.99 16.60
CA ALA A 196 -16.83 7.70 16.15
C ALA A 196 -15.89 7.80 14.94
N TRP A 197 -16.12 8.77 14.05
CA TRP A 197 -15.21 9.05 12.94
C TRP A 197 -13.84 9.53 13.43
N ILE A 198 -13.79 10.44 14.41
CA ILE A 198 -12.54 10.86 15.07
C ILE A 198 -11.84 9.67 15.73
N VAL A 199 -12.59 8.83 16.46
CA VAL A 199 -12.04 7.63 17.10
C VAL A 199 -11.50 6.65 16.06
N HIS A 200 -12.25 6.39 14.99
CA HIS A 200 -11.82 5.49 13.91
C HIS A 200 -10.56 5.98 13.22
N THR A 201 -10.51 7.26 12.84
CA THR A 201 -9.34 7.88 12.20
C THR A 201 -8.14 7.93 13.15
N GLY A 202 -8.38 8.17 14.44
CA GLY A 202 -7.38 8.05 15.49
C GLY A 202 -6.80 6.63 15.61
N ILE A 203 -7.64 5.59 15.65
CA ILE A 203 -7.22 4.18 15.68
C ILE A 203 -6.38 3.84 14.43
N MET A 204 -6.78 4.34 13.26
CA MET A 204 -6.02 4.14 12.03
C MET A 204 -4.63 4.76 12.11
N GLY A 205 -4.52 6.00 12.58
CA GLY A 205 -3.23 6.66 12.82
C GLY A 205 -2.36 5.91 13.82
N ALA A 206 -2.96 5.39 14.89
CA ALA A 206 -2.27 4.58 15.88
C ALA A 206 -1.68 3.30 15.28
N VAL A 207 -2.43 2.59 14.44
CA VAL A 207 -1.95 1.37 13.76
C VAL A 207 -0.83 1.67 12.76
N ILE A 208 -0.90 2.82 12.11
CA ILE A 208 0.08 3.27 11.11
C ILE A 208 1.36 3.80 11.76
N ALA A 209 1.33 4.23 13.02
CA ALA A 209 2.43 4.88 13.74
C ALA A 209 3.83 4.24 13.55
N PRO A 210 4.00 2.90 13.45
CA PRO A 210 5.31 2.31 13.21
C PRO A 210 5.95 2.69 11.85
N ILE A 211 5.18 3.18 10.88
CA ILE A 211 5.76 3.72 9.64
C ILE A 211 6.63 4.96 9.90
N CYS A 212 6.44 5.65 11.03
CA CYS A 212 7.30 6.75 11.46
C CYS A 212 8.78 6.33 11.62
N PHE A 213 9.08 5.03 11.76
CA PHE A 213 10.46 4.52 11.74
C PHE A 213 11.17 4.67 10.39
N LEU A 214 10.44 4.86 9.28
CA LEU A 214 11.05 5.15 7.97
C LEU A 214 11.76 6.52 7.94
N GLY A 215 11.50 7.38 8.92
CA GLY A 215 12.11 8.69 9.05
C GLY A 215 11.30 9.82 8.40
N GLY A 216 11.36 10.99 9.03
CA GLY A 216 10.64 12.19 8.60
C GLY A 216 10.86 12.58 7.14
N PRO A 217 12.10 12.63 6.62
CA PRO A 217 12.36 13.03 5.23
C PRO A 217 11.76 12.11 4.16
N ILE A 218 11.67 10.80 4.45
CA ILE A 218 11.05 9.85 3.51
C ILE A 218 9.53 10.04 3.52
N LEU A 219 8.94 10.18 4.71
CA LEU A 219 7.50 10.34 4.87
C LEU A 219 6.98 11.67 4.31
N THR A 220 7.70 12.77 4.47
CA THR A 220 7.30 14.07 3.90
C THR A 220 7.32 14.04 2.38
N ARG A 221 8.34 13.43 1.77
CA ARG A 221 8.38 13.25 0.31
C ARG A 221 7.29 12.31 -0.17
N ALA A 222 7.07 11.20 0.53
CA ALA A 222 6.00 10.27 0.21
C ALA A 222 4.63 10.95 0.27
N ALA A 223 4.39 11.81 1.27
CA ALA A 223 3.17 12.58 1.41
C ALA A 223 2.95 13.53 0.22
N TRP A 224 4.01 14.24 -0.24
CA TRP A 224 3.93 15.07 -1.44
C TRP A 224 3.64 14.28 -2.71
N TYR A 225 4.29 13.12 -2.90
CA TYR A 225 3.98 12.25 -4.04
C TYR A 225 2.55 11.70 -3.97
N THR A 226 2.08 11.32 -2.80
CA THR A 226 0.68 10.92 -2.61
C THR A 226 -0.27 12.06 -2.92
N ALA A 227 0.00 13.29 -2.47
CA ALA A 227 -0.82 14.45 -2.79
C ALA A 227 -0.89 14.69 -4.31
N GLY A 228 0.24 14.54 -5.02
CA GLY A 228 0.27 14.61 -6.49
C GLY A 228 -0.54 13.51 -7.17
N VAL A 229 -0.43 12.26 -6.71
CA VAL A 229 -1.19 11.12 -7.24
C VAL A 229 -2.69 11.28 -6.98
N VAL A 230 -3.07 11.61 -5.75
CA VAL A 230 -4.46 11.84 -5.35
C VAL A 230 -5.06 13.00 -6.13
N GLY A 231 -4.35 14.12 -6.22
CA GLY A 231 -4.77 15.29 -6.99
C GLY A 231 -4.92 14.97 -8.48
N GLY A 232 -3.90 14.35 -9.10
CA GLY A 232 -3.93 13.99 -10.52
C GLY A 232 -5.05 13.01 -10.87
N LEU A 233 -5.24 11.96 -10.06
CA LEU A 233 -6.33 11.00 -10.25
C LEU A 233 -7.71 11.64 -10.01
N SER A 234 -7.83 12.55 -9.04
CA SER A 234 -9.07 13.31 -8.81
C SER A 234 -9.39 14.18 -10.03
N THR A 235 -8.40 14.84 -10.63
CA THR A 235 -8.60 15.61 -11.87
C THR A 235 -9.11 14.74 -13.01
N ILE A 236 -8.50 13.55 -13.21
CA ILE A 236 -8.99 12.60 -14.23
C ILE A 236 -10.44 12.20 -13.94
N ALA A 237 -10.77 11.89 -12.68
CA ALA A 237 -12.11 11.47 -12.29
C ALA A 237 -13.18 12.54 -12.58
N ILE A 238 -12.85 13.81 -12.37
CA ILE A 238 -13.78 14.93 -12.59
C ILE A 238 -13.86 15.30 -14.09
N CYS A 239 -12.76 15.21 -14.84
CA CYS A 239 -12.78 15.44 -16.28
C CYS A 239 -13.48 14.30 -17.05
N ALA A 240 -13.46 13.08 -16.53
CA ALA A 240 -14.13 11.97 -17.17
C ALA A 240 -15.66 12.05 -17.05
N PRO A 241 -16.43 11.59 -18.06
CA PRO A 241 -17.88 11.50 -17.99
C PRO A 241 -18.36 10.64 -16.82
N SER A 242 -19.44 11.07 -16.15
CA SER A 242 -20.01 10.33 -15.03
C SER A 242 -20.53 8.97 -15.49
N GLY A 243 -20.00 7.88 -14.94
CA GLY A 243 -20.50 6.52 -15.19
C GLY A 243 -19.49 5.55 -15.79
N GLU A 244 -18.46 6.03 -16.48
CA GLU A 244 -17.45 5.13 -17.09
C GLU A 244 -16.68 4.36 -16.01
N PHE A 245 -16.18 5.04 -14.99
CA PHE A 245 -15.46 4.35 -13.92
C PHE A 245 -16.39 3.68 -12.92
N LEU A 246 -17.66 4.07 -12.86
CA LEU A 246 -18.62 3.50 -11.92
C LEU A 246 -18.94 2.02 -12.20
N ASN A 247 -18.91 1.61 -13.47
CA ASN A 247 -19.08 0.21 -13.87
C ASN A 247 -17.84 -0.65 -13.56
N MET A 248 -16.69 0.00 -13.33
CA MET A 248 -15.41 -0.67 -13.11
C MET A 248 -15.24 -1.22 -11.68
N ARG A 249 -16.23 -1.04 -10.81
CA ARG A 249 -16.20 -1.53 -9.43
C ARG A 249 -15.93 -3.04 -9.33
N ALA A 250 -16.49 -3.85 -10.22
CA ALA A 250 -16.33 -5.30 -10.16
C ALA A 250 -14.90 -5.77 -10.51
N PRO A 251 -14.27 -5.31 -11.62
CA PRO A 251 -12.85 -5.54 -11.88
C PRO A 251 -11.93 -5.04 -10.76
N LEU A 252 -12.15 -3.81 -10.27
CA LEU A 252 -11.40 -3.26 -9.15
C LEU A 252 -11.54 -4.15 -7.89
N ALA A 253 -12.74 -4.68 -7.67
CA ALA A 253 -12.99 -5.53 -6.54
C ALA A 253 -12.26 -6.87 -6.61
N MET A 254 -12.17 -7.46 -7.81
CA MET A 254 -11.35 -8.65 -8.05
C MET A 254 -9.86 -8.35 -7.83
N GLY A 255 -9.37 -7.21 -8.33
CA GLY A 255 -8.01 -6.74 -8.11
C GLY A 255 -7.66 -6.59 -6.62
N LEU A 256 -8.55 -6.00 -5.82
CA LEU A 256 -8.34 -5.92 -4.37
C LEU A 256 -8.32 -7.32 -3.75
N GLY A 257 -9.18 -8.24 -4.20
CA GLY A 257 -9.17 -9.63 -3.76
C GLY A 257 -7.81 -10.32 -3.99
N ALA A 258 -7.20 -10.09 -5.15
CA ALA A 258 -5.89 -10.63 -5.48
C ALA A 258 -4.77 -10.01 -4.62
N VAL A 259 -4.76 -8.69 -4.48
CA VAL A 259 -3.81 -7.97 -3.60
C VAL A 259 -3.96 -8.45 -2.16
N PHE A 260 -5.20 -8.63 -1.71
CA PHE A 260 -5.57 -9.19 -0.41
C PHE A 260 -5.00 -10.58 -0.19
N ALA A 261 -5.28 -11.50 -1.10
CA ALA A 261 -4.76 -12.86 -1.06
C ALA A 261 -3.23 -12.86 -1.07
N ALA A 262 -2.59 -11.99 -1.85
CA ALA A 262 -1.13 -11.90 -1.91
C ALA A 262 -0.51 -11.47 -0.57
N SER A 263 -1.14 -10.54 0.14
CA SER A 263 -0.67 -10.16 1.48
C SER A 263 -0.93 -11.22 2.53
N LEU A 264 -2.08 -11.90 2.50
CA LEU A 264 -2.32 -13.02 3.40
C LEU A 264 -1.33 -14.17 3.16
N ALA A 265 -1.12 -14.54 1.90
CA ALA A 265 -0.18 -15.60 1.53
C ALA A 265 1.25 -15.24 1.91
N GLY A 266 1.63 -13.96 1.83
CA GLY A 266 2.93 -13.50 2.29
C GLY A 266 3.16 -13.68 3.80
N MET A 267 2.12 -13.75 4.64
CA MET A 267 2.27 -14.02 6.08
C MET A 267 2.85 -15.41 6.36
N PHE A 268 2.57 -16.35 5.47
CA PHE A 268 2.95 -17.76 5.62
C PHE A 268 4.20 -18.13 4.81
N LEU A 269 4.72 -17.21 4.00
CA LEU A 269 5.83 -17.47 3.09
C LEU A 269 7.07 -16.64 3.46
N PRO A 270 8.29 -17.21 3.38
CA PRO A 270 9.50 -16.46 3.65
C PRO A 270 9.66 -15.32 2.63
N PRO A 271 9.91 -14.08 3.08
CA PRO A 271 10.08 -12.93 2.18
C PRO A 271 11.32 -13.06 1.26
N THR A 272 12.22 -14.00 1.55
CA THR A 272 13.42 -14.32 0.77
C THR A 272 13.16 -15.25 -0.42
N SER A 273 12.00 -15.92 -0.47
CA SER A 273 11.62 -16.80 -1.57
C SER A 273 11.16 -16.01 -2.80
N ALA A 274 11.33 -16.57 -4.01
CA ALA A 274 10.85 -15.96 -5.25
C ALA A 274 9.34 -15.76 -5.25
N LEU A 275 8.58 -16.72 -4.69
CA LEU A 275 7.14 -16.59 -4.47
C LEU A 275 6.85 -15.43 -3.49
N GLY A 276 7.54 -15.38 -2.35
CA GLY A 276 7.37 -14.31 -1.35
C GLY A 276 7.67 -12.92 -1.91
N ALA A 277 8.75 -12.76 -2.67
CA ALA A 277 9.09 -11.53 -3.36
C ALA A 277 8.09 -11.18 -4.47
N GLY A 278 7.54 -12.18 -5.17
CA GLY A 278 6.46 -12.02 -6.13
C GLY A 278 5.18 -11.49 -5.49
N LEU A 279 4.73 -12.09 -4.39
CA LEU A 279 3.57 -11.64 -3.63
C LEU A 279 3.79 -10.27 -2.99
N TYR A 280 5.00 -10.00 -2.51
CA TYR A 280 5.37 -8.69 -2.02
C TYR A 280 5.27 -7.66 -3.15
N SER A 281 5.85 -7.92 -4.32
CA SER A 281 5.76 -7.03 -5.48
C SER A 281 4.32 -6.82 -5.95
N LEU A 282 3.55 -7.89 -6.08
CA LEU A 282 2.12 -7.84 -6.45
C LEU A 282 1.31 -7.05 -5.42
N SER A 283 1.55 -7.31 -4.14
CA SER A 283 0.90 -6.53 -3.09
C SER A 283 1.32 -5.07 -3.21
N MET A 284 2.61 -4.70 -3.21
CA MET A 284 3.11 -3.31 -3.33
C MET A 284 2.57 -2.58 -4.56
N TYR A 285 3.03 -2.98 -5.75
CA TYR A 285 2.85 -2.26 -7.01
C TYR A 285 1.45 -2.51 -7.57
N GLY A 286 0.98 -3.76 -7.55
CA GLY A 286 -0.39 -4.10 -7.97
C GLY A 286 -1.43 -3.45 -7.06
N GLY A 287 -1.21 -3.47 -5.74
CA GLY A 287 -2.05 -2.74 -4.80
C GLY A 287 -2.07 -1.24 -5.07
N LEU A 288 -0.93 -0.61 -5.34
CA LEU A 288 -0.87 0.82 -5.65
C LEU A 288 -1.74 1.17 -6.87
N ILE A 289 -1.70 0.35 -7.93
CA ILE A 289 -2.54 0.52 -9.12
C ILE A 289 -4.02 0.34 -8.77
N VAL A 290 -4.37 -0.72 -8.02
CA VAL A 290 -5.76 -1.00 -7.63
C VAL A 290 -6.34 0.11 -6.76
N PHE A 291 -5.60 0.59 -5.75
CA PHE A 291 -6.04 1.69 -4.90
C PHE A 291 -6.12 3.03 -5.64
N SER A 292 -5.23 3.26 -6.61
CA SER A 292 -5.33 4.42 -7.51
C SER A 292 -6.62 4.36 -8.34
N GLY A 293 -7.00 3.17 -8.83
CA GLY A 293 -8.29 2.94 -9.48
C GLY A 293 -9.48 3.17 -8.54
N PHE A 294 -9.41 2.69 -7.30
CA PHE A 294 -10.47 2.91 -6.30
C PHE A 294 -10.66 4.39 -5.98
N LEU A 295 -9.57 5.15 -5.85
CA LEU A 295 -9.64 6.58 -5.62
C LEU A 295 -10.37 7.30 -6.77
N LEU A 296 -10.10 6.89 -8.01
CA LEU A 296 -10.77 7.43 -9.19
C LEU A 296 -12.27 7.07 -9.18
N TYR A 297 -12.61 5.81 -8.92
CA TYR A 297 -13.99 5.35 -8.76
C TYR A 297 -14.73 6.09 -7.65
N ASP A 298 -14.14 6.20 -6.47
CA ASP A 298 -14.76 6.80 -5.29
C ASP A 298 -14.93 8.32 -5.46
N THR A 299 -14.02 8.98 -6.17
CA THR A 299 -14.19 10.40 -6.54
C THR A 299 -15.43 10.61 -7.40
N GLN A 300 -15.64 9.79 -8.43
CA GLN A 300 -16.87 9.84 -9.23
C GLN A 300 -18.11 9.43 -8.43
N ALA A 301 -17.96 8.47 -7.52
CA ALA A 301 -19.05 8.02 -6.67
C ALA A 301 -19.50 9.11 -5.67
N ILE A 302 -18.58 9.96 -5.17
CA ILE A 302 -18.92 11.11 -4.32
C ILE A 302 -19.80 12.09 -5.08
N VAL A 303 -19.38 12.49 -6.29
CA VAL A 303 -20.13 13.44 -7.13
C VAL A 303 -21.51 12.89 -7.44
N LYS A 304 -21.58 11.64 -7.96
CA LYS A 304 -22.86 11.02 -8.32
C LYS A 304 -23.77 10.84 -7.11
N ARG A 305 -23.25 10.43 -5.94
CA ARG A 305 -24.06 10.32 -4.72
C ARG A 305 -24.57 11.69 -4.26
N ALA A 306 -23.77 12.74 -4.40
CA ALA A 306 -24.18 14.09 -4.02
C ALA A 306 -25.34 14.60 -4.88
N GLU A 307 -25.35 14.26 -6.17
CA GLU A 307 -26.41 14.60 -7.14
C GLU A 307 -27.69 13.77 -6.95
N ILE A 308 -27.58 12.43 -6.90
CA ILE A 308 -28.76 11.55 -6.90
C ILE A 308 -29.50 11.52 -5.56
N THR A 309 -28.83 11.91 -4.46
CA THR A 309 -29.46 11.83 -3.13
C THR A 309 -30.49 12.95 -3.00
N PRO A 310 -31.79 12.65 -2.87
CA PRO A 310 -32.82 13.68 -2.74
C PRO A 310 -32.59 14.53 -1.49
N VAL A 311 -32.94 15.81 -1.56
CA VAL A 311 -32.82 16.73 -0.41
C VAL A 311 -33.75 16.31 0.73
N TYR A 312 -34.97 15.90 0.39
CA TYR A 312 -35.98 15.38 1.31
C TYR A 312 -36.15 13.87 1.12
N GLY A 313 -35.08 13.12 1.40
CA GLY A 313 -35.07 11.67 1.34
C GLY A 313 -35.20 11.01 2.71
N PRO A 314 -35.64 9.74 2.80
CA PRO A 314 -35.67 8.98 4.04
C PRO A 314 -34.26 8.75 4.62
N ARG A 315 -33.20 8.90 3.82
CA ARG A 315 -31.81 8.93 4.28
C ARG A 315 -31.10 10.16 3.73
N PRO A 316 -30.55 11.04 4.61
CA PRO A 316 -29.79 12.19 4.17
C PRO A 316 -28.45 11.76 3.55
N TYR A 317 -27.86 12.64 2.75
CA TYR A 317 -26.51 12.46 2.24
C TYR A 317 -25.52 12.37 3.41
N ASP A 318 -24.70 11.33 3.41
CA ASP A 318 -23.71 11.07 4.44
C ASP A 318 -22.30 11.38 3.93
N PRO A 319 -21.74 12.55 4.27
CA PRO A 319 -20.40 12.93 3.85
C PRO A 319 -19.32 12.09 4.53
N ILE A 320 -19.59 11.54 5.73
CA ILE A 320 -18.59 10.79 6.51
C ILE A 320 -18.36 9.42 5.87
N ASP A 321 -19.40 8.67 5.52
CA ASP A 321 -19.22 7.34 4.90
C ASP A 321 -18.50 7.45 3.54
N SER A 322 -18.85 8.45 2.74
CA SER A 322 -18.17 8.71 1.47
C SER A 322 -16.73 9.19 1.65
N ALA A 323 -16.45 10.00 2.68
CA ALA A 323 -15.10 10.43 3.03
C ALA A 323 -14.22 9.27 3.49
N VAL A 324 -14.76 8.33 4.28
CA VAL A 324 -13.98 7.22 4.84
C VAL A 324 -13.46 6.31 3.73
N SER A 325 -14.20 6.07 2.64
CA SER A 325 -13.71 5.21 1.56
C SER A 325 -12.50 5.81 0.83
N VAL A 326 -12.61 7.08 0.39
CA VAL A 326 -11.50 7.82 -0.24
C VAL A 326 -10.30 7.95 0.70
N TYR A 327 -10.55 8.26 1.97
CA TYR A 327 -9.50 8.35 3.00
C TYR A 327 -8.69 7.04 3.11
N LEU A 328 -9.35 5.89 3.07
CA LEU A 328 -8.67 4.60 3.13
C LEU A 328 -7.79 4.37 1.90
N ASP A 329 -8.26 4.73 0.71
CA ASP A 329 -7.46 4.62 -0.50
C ASP A 329 -6.23 5.53 -0.43
N ILE A 330 -6.39 6.78 0.03
CA ILE A 330 -5.28 7.72 0.22
C ILE A 330 -4.22 7.14 1.17
N ILE A 331 -4.64 6.60 2.31
CA ILE A 331 -3.70 5.97 3.26
C ILE A 331 -2.99 4.78 2.64
N ASN A 332 -3.70 3.92 1.90
CA ASN A 332 -3.05 2.79 1.25
C ASN A 332 -2.00 3.22 0.23
N ILE A 333 -2.33 4.21 -0.60
CA ILE A 333 -1.39 4.78 -1.58
C ILE A 333 -0.19 5.39 -0.85
N PHE A 334 -0.41 6.17 0.22
CA PHE A 334 0.65 6.76 1.04
C PHE A 334 1.63 5.72 1.59
N MET A 335 1.11 4.71 2.30
CA MET A 335 1.92 3.65 2.88
C MET A 335 2.78 2.96 1.81
N ARG A 336 2.18 2.66 0.66
CA ARG A 336 2.85 2.01 -0.47
C ARG A 336 3.97 2.86 -1.04
N ILE A 337 3.70 4.13 -1.30
CA ILE A 337 4.72 5.07 -1.80
C ILE A 337 5.85 5.20 -0.78
N ALA A 338 5.54 5.38 0.50
CA ALA A 338 6.53 5.48 1.56
C ALA A 338 7.44 4.24 1.64
N MET A 339 6.90 3.04 1.47
CA MET A 339 7.69 1.80 1.45
C MET A 339 8.49 1.59 0.17
N ILE A 340 7.93 1.95 -0.99
CA ILE A 340 8.69 1.94 -2.25
C ILE A 340 9.90 2.89 -2.15
N MET A 341 9.72 4.06 -1.52
CA MET A 341 10.81 5.00 -1.27
C MET A 341 11.83 4.48 -0.26
N SER A 342 11.37 3.82 0.81
CA SER A 342 12.28 3.22 1.80
C SER A 342 13.09 2.06 1.22
N GLY A 343 12.49 1.20 0.40
CA GLY A 343 13.16 0.05 -0.21
C GLY A 343 14.00 0.38 -1.45
N GLY A 344 13.81 1.57 -2.04
CA GLY A 344 14.54 2.03 -3.22
C GLY A 344 15.97 2.53 -2.94
N GLY A 345 16.29 2.87 -1.68
CA GLY A 345 17.58 3.44 -1.29
C GLY A 345 18.68 2.44 -0.94
N ASN A 346 18.33 1.19 -0.60
CA ASN A 346 19.28 0.23 -0.01
C ASN A 346 20.04 -0.64 -1.04
N LYS A 347 20.20 -0.17 -2.28
CA LYS A 347 20.98 -0.84 -3.33
C LYS A 347 22.20 -0.05 -3.82
N ARG A 348 22.51 1.08 -3.19
CA ARG A 348 23.75 1.83 -3.46
C ARG A 348 24.31 2.42 -2.17
N LYS A 349 25.19 1.67 -1.53
CA LYS A 349 26.52 2.11 -1.10
C LYS A 349 27.32 0.90 -0.63
#